data_AF-A0A954H1S4-F1
#
_entry.id   AF-A0A954H1S4-F1
#
_cell.length_a   1.000
_cell.length_b   1.000
_cell.length_c   1.000
_cell.angle_alpha   90.00
_cell.angle_beta   90.00
_cell.angle_gamma   90.00
#
_symmetry.space_group_name_H-M   'P 1'
#
loop_
_entity.id
_entity.type
_entity.pdbx_description
1 polymer ?
#
loop_
_entity_poly.entity_id
_entity_poly.type
_entity_poly.pdbx_seq_one_letter_code
_entity_poly.pdbx_strand_id
1 'polypeptide(L)'
;MSSAWRWLCNALWSFVVAVTTLSFATTPSFSQAQEVKPETVAVRAVAVVRQQVTRTTTQPATIEPYYQAEIRSRLAEYVLEVKVDIGDVVRKDDVLATLDIPEMSKQAEIIQARIRRLRAEE
;
A
#
# COMPACT_ATOMS: atom_id res chain seq x y z
N MET A 1 94.16 -9.64 -66.35
CA MET A 1 93.85 -11.05 -66.70
C MET A 1 92.72 -11.57 -65.81
N SER A 2 91.57 -11.81 -66.45
CA SER A 2 90.38 -12.61 -66.07
C SER A 2 89.87 -12.64 -64.62
N SER A 3 89.51 -11.48 -64.05
CA SER A 3 88.53 -11.41 -62.94
C SER A 3 87.09 -11.84 -63.36
N ALA A 4 86.87 -12.07 -64.66
CA ALA A 4 85.61 -12.54 -65.24
C ALA A 4 85.37 -14.06 -65.12
N TRP A 5 86.40 -14.88 -64.82
CA TRP A 5 86.23 -16.34 -64.75
C TRP A 5 85.73 -16.82 -63.37
N ARG A 6 85.91 -16.02 -62.32
CA ARG A 6 85.46 -16.36 -60.95
C ARG A 6 83.97 -16.10 -60.70
N TRP A 7 83.33 -15.25 -61.51
CA TRP A 7 81.88 -15.00 -61.43
C TRP A 7 81.04 -16.00 -62.22
N LEU A 8 81.62 -16.64 -63.26
CA LEU A 8 80.95 -17.68 -64.05
C LEU A 8 80.84 -19.03 -63.30
N CYS A 9 81.74 -19.35 -62.37
CA CYS A 9 81.63 -20.56 -61.52
C CYS A 9 80.62 -20.40 -60.36
N ASN A 10 80.48 -19.22 -59.77
CA ASN A 10 79.48 -18.99 -58.70
C ASN A 10 78.04 -18.96 -59.24
N ALA A 11 77.84 -18.53 -60.49
CA ALA A 11 76.53 -18.60 -61.15
C ALA A 11 76.12 -20.05 -61.46
N LEU A 12 77.07 -20.93 -61.75
CA LEU A 12 76.79 -22.35 -62.03
C LEU A 12 76.48 -23.15 -60.75
N TRP A 13 77.03 -22.74 -59.59
CA TRP A 13 76.74 -23.39 -58.31
C TRP A 13 75.39 -22.97 -57.71
N SER A 14 74.91 -21.77 -58.04
CA SER A 14 73.58 -21.29 -57.62
C SER A 14 72.41 -21.92 -58.40
N PHE A 15 72.68 -22.56 -59.55
CA PHE A 15 71.65 -23.22 -60.36
C PHE A 15 71.38 -24.67 -59.92
N VAL A 16 72.30 -25.30 -59.18
CA VAL A 16 72.14 -26.68 -58.65
C VAL A 16 71.41 -26.71 -57.31
N VAL A 17 71.39 -25.60 -56.55
CA VAL A 17 70.65 -25.49 -55.27
C VAL A 17 69.17 -25.16 -55.48
N ALA A 18 68.78 -24.66 -56.66
CA ALA A 18 67.41 -24.25 -56.96
C ALA A 18 66.47 -25.39 -57.41
N VAL A 19 66.97 -26.63 -57.57
CA VAL A 19 66.20 -27.75 -58.15
C VAL A 19 65.87 -28.87 -57.14
N THR A 20 66.36 -28.79 -55.89
CA THR A 20 66.17 -29.87 -54.88
C THR A 20 65.30 -29.50 -53.67
N THR A 21 64.69 -28.31 -53.61
CA THR A 21 63.75 -27.94 -52.55
C THR A 21 62.33 -27.70 -53.07
N LEU A 22 61.83 -28.63 -53.89
CA LEU A 22 60.44 -28.66 -54.33
C LEU A 22 59.80 -30.02 -53.99
N SER A 23 59.74 -30.36 -52.69
CA SER A 23 58.92 -31.46 -52.15
C SER A 23 58.79 -31.35 -50.64
N PHE A 24 57.87 -30.52 -50.16
CA PHE A 24 56.81 -30.89 -49.20
C PHE A 24 56.02 -29.63 -48.81
N ALA A 25 54.86 -29.47 -49.43
CA ALA A 25 53.84 -28.54 -48.98
C ALA A 25 52.96 -29.27 -47.95
N THR A 26 52.97 -28.82 -46.70
CA THR A 26 51.88 -29.09 -45.75
C THR A 26 51.90 -28.02 -44.65
N THR A 27 51.16 -26.95 -44.91
CA THR A 27 50.76 -25.96 -43.90
C THR A 27 49.72 -26.59 -42.96
N PRO A 28 49.92 -26.63 -41.64
CA PRO A 28 48.87 -27.02 -40.72
C PRO A 28 47.80 -25.92 -40.65
N SER A 29 46.60 -26.26 -41.08
CA SER A 29 45.42 -25.40 -41.02
C SER A 29 45.04 -25.10 -39.56
N PHE A 30 45.14 -23.83 -39.16
CA PHE A 30 44.43 -23.36 -37.96
C PHE A 30 42.93 -23.42 -38.25
N SER A 31 42.24 -24.30 -37.52
CA SER A 31 40.78 -24.37 -37.49
C SER A 31 40.22 -23.03 -37.02
N GLN A 32 39.55 -22.29 -37.90
CA GLN A 32 38.76 -21.14 -37.50
C GLN A 32 37.58 -21.66 -36.67
N ALA A 33 37.59 -21.35 -35.38
CA ALA A 33 36.42 -21.50 -34.55
C ALA A 33 35.31 -20.61 -35.15
N GLN A 34 34.30 -21.25 -35.73
CA GLN A 34 33.10 -20.61 -36.22
C GLN A 34 32.42 -19.90 -35.03
N GLU A 35 32.50 -18.58 -35.02
CA GLU A 35 31.87 -17.75 -34.00
C GLU A 35 30.35 -17.80 -34.22
N VAL A 36 29.67 -18.62 -33.41
CA VAL A 36 28.21 -18.72 -33.42
C VAL A 36 27.67 -17.40 -32.89
N LYS A 37 27.30 -16.50 -33.80
CA LYS A 37 26.63 -15.24 -33.47
C LYS A 37 25.27 -15.57 -32.87
N PRO A 38 25.01 -15.28 -31.59
CA PRO A 38 23.70 -15.55 -31.01
C PRO A 38 22.67 -14.66 -31.69
N GLU A 39 21.57 -15.27 -32.14
CA GLU A 39 20.43 -14.55 -32.71
C GLU A 39 19.77 -13.75 -31.58
N THR A 40 20.10 -12.46 -31.49
CA THR A 40 19.61 -11.60 -30.42
C THR A 40 18.16 -11.21 -30.69
N VAL A 41 17.24 -11.82 -29.95
CA VAL A 41 15.83 -11.45 -29.93
C VAL A 41 15.71 -10.02 -29.37
N ALA A 42 15.28 -9.08 -30.20
CA ALA A 42 15.12 -7.69 -29.81
C ALA A 42 13.92 -7.54 -28.85
N VAL A 43 14.18 -7.12 -27.62
CA VAL A 43 13.16 -6.84 -26.60
C VAL A 43 13.08 -5.35 -26.31
N ARG A 44 11.87 -4.86 -26.07
CA ARG A 44 11.65 -3.46 -25.72
C ARG A 44 11.91 -3.25 -24.23
N ALA A 45 13.02 -2.59 -23.91
CA ALA A 45 13.33 -2.19 -22.55
C ALA A 45 12.69 -0.83 -22.20
N VAL A 46 12.35 -0.64 -20.92
CA VAL A 46 11.93 0.65 -20.35
C VAL A 46 12.90 1.01 -19.24
N ALA A 47 13.34 2.27 -19.20
CA ALA A 47 14.25 2.77 -18.17
C ALA A 47 13.51 2.93 -16.83
N VAL A 48 13.99 2.26 -15.78
CA VAL A 48 13.44 2.39 -14.42
C VAL A 48 14.14 3.55 -13.72
N VAL A 49 13.35 4.50 -13.22
CA VAL A 49 13.84 5.63 -12.42
C VAL A 49 13.48 5.39 -10.95
N ARG A 50 14.44 5.61 -10.04
CA ARG A 50 14.20 5.48 -8.61
C ARG A 50 13.31 6.64 -8.15
N GLN A 51 12.11 6.31 -7.70
CA GLN A 51 11.18 7.27 -7.11
C GLN A 51 10.77 6.81 -5.71
N GLN A 52 10.54 7.77 -4.82
CA GLN A 52 9.98 7.49 -3.50
C GLN A 52 8.50 7.14 -3.65
N VAL A 53 8.14 5.90 -3.28
CA VAL A 53 6.75 5.41 -3.33
C VAL A 53 6.21 5.37 -1.91
N THR A 54 5.23 6.20 -1.61
CA THR A 54 4.50 6.15 -0.34
C THR A 54 3.34 5.17 -0.48
N ARG A 55 3.27 4.17 0.41
CA ARG A 55 2.14 3.25 0.49
C ARG A 55 1.07 3.84 1.40
N THR A 56 -0.10 4.08 0.87
CA THR A 56 -1.29 4.48 1.64
C THR A 56 -2.33 3.38 1.58
N THR A 57 -3.13 3.25 2.63
CA THR A 57 -4.28 2.35 2.67
C THR A 57 -5.49 3.10 3.20
N THR A 58 -6.68 2.74 2.74
CA THR A 58 -7.94 3.30 3.22
C THR A 58 -8.55 2.34 4.20
N GLN A 59 -8.90 2.84 5.38
CA GLN A 59 -9.60 2.07 6.40
C GLN A 59 -11.00 2.66 6.55
N PRO A 60 -12.07 1.92 6.22
CA PRO A 60 -13.41 2.37 6.53
C PRO A 60 -13.59 2.38 8.05
N ALA A 61 -14.23 3.42 8.57
CA ALA A 61 -14.56 3.56 9.97
C ALA A 61 -15.96 4.15 10.12
N THR A 62 -16.64 3.74 11.19
CA THR A 62 -17.94 4.30 11.58
C THR A 62 -17.71 5.27 12.74
N ILE A 63 -18.38 6.41 12.69
CA ILE A 63 -18.35 7.40 13.76
C ILE A 63 -19.56 7.14 14.66
N GLU A 64 -19.31 7.05 15.96
CA GLU A 64 -20.33 6.91 16.99
C GLU A 64 -20.29 8.11 17.94
N PRO A 65 -21.43 8.48 18.56
CA PRO A 65 -21.47 9.57 19.52
C PRO A 65 -20.63 9.24 20.76
N TYR A 66 -19.91 10.22 21.29
CA TYR A 66 -19.12 10.05 22.51
C TYR A 66 -20.00 9.78 23.74
N TYR A 67 -21.18 10.41 23.78
CA TYR A 67 -22.21 10.18 24.79
C TYR A 67 -23.56 9.93 24.12
N GLN A 68 -24.28 8.94 24.64
CA GLN A 68 -25.64 8.63 24.23
C GLN A 68 -26.49 8.43 25.48
N ALA A 69 -27.64 9.08 25.53
CA ALA A 69 -28.61 8.94 26.62
C ALA A 69 -29.97 8.56 26.03
N GLU A 70 -30.50 7.44 26.49
CA GLU A 70 -31.87 7.03 26.15
C GLU A 70 -32.83 7.57 27.20
N ILE A 71 -33.74 8.45 26.78
CA ILE A 71 -34.72 9.06 27.69
C ILE A 71 -35.96 8.17 27.76
N ARG A 72 -36.30 7.74 28.96
CA ARG A 72 -37.52 6.98 29.25
C ARG A 72 -38.20 7.54 30.50
N SER A 73 -39.53 7.46 30.55
CA SER A 73 -40.26 7.81 31.76
C SER A 73 -40.02 6.75 32.84
N ARG A 74 -39.97 7.19 34.10
CA ARG A 74 -39.88 6.26 35.24
C ARG A 74 -41.19 5.54 35.52
N LEU A 75 -42.30 6.15 35.12
CA LEU A 75 -43.66 5.66 35.30
C LEU A 75 -44.35 5.62 33.93
N ALA A 76 -45.19 4.62 33.71
CA ALA A 76 -45.90 4.40 32.46
C ALA A 76 -47.23 5.16 32.47
N GLU A 77 -47.15 6.48 32.41
CA GLU A 77 -48.31 7.38 32.49
C GLU A 77 -48.40 8.30 31.27
N TYR A 78 -49.50 9.04 31.16
CA TYR A 78 -49.73 9.93 30.03
C TYR A 78 -48.84 11.17 30.06
N VAL A 79 -48.38 11.58 28.87
CA VAL A 79 -47.65 12.82 28.67
C VAL A 79 -48.65 13.97 28.59
N LEU A 80 -48.52 14.95 29.49
CA LEU A 80 -49.34 16.15 29.50
C LEU A 80 -48.86 17.16 28.45
N GLU A 81 -47.56 17.40 28.42
CA GLU A 81 -46.93 18.39 27.55
C GLU A 81 -45.50 17.98 27.21
N VAL A 82 -45.09 18.22 25.97
CA VAL A 82 -43.69 18.10 25.50
C VAL A 82 -43.16 19.51 25.26
N LYS A 83 -42.01 19.83 25.86
CA LYS A 83 -41.46 21.20 25.90
C LYS A 83 -40.33 21.45 24.91
N VAL A 84 -39.87 20.42 24.20
CA VAL A 84 -38.73 20.46 23.29
C VAL A 84 -39.08 19.78 21.98
N ASP A 85 -38.47 20.20 20.88
CA ASP A 85 -38.64 19.57 19.57
C ASP A 85 -37.42 18.71 19.18
N ILE A 86 -37.59 17.90 18.15
CA ILE A 86 -36.55 17.02 17.63
C ILE A 86 -35.46 17.85 16.96
N GLY A 87 -34.24 17.75 17.50
CA GLY A 87 -33.06 18.48 17.01
C GLY A 87 -32.65 19.64 17.91
N ASP A 88 -33.45 19.97 18.92
CA ASP A 88 -33.09 20.99 19.90
C ASP A 88 -31.91 20.56 20.78
N VAL A 89 -31.07 21.54 21.14
CA VAL A 89 -29.97 21.34 22.07
C VAL A 89 -30.49 21.51 23.50
N VAL A 90 -30.43 20.42 24.28
CA VAL A 90 -30.86 20.38 25.68
C VAL A 90 -29.69 20.22 26.63
N ARG A 91 -29.87 20.65 27.87
CA ARG A 91 -28.88 20.52 28.95
C ARG A 91 -29.35 19.49 29.98
N LYS A 92 -28.42 19.11 30.85
CA LYS A 92 -28.73 18.29 32.01
C LYS A 92 -29.77 19.01 32.88
N ASP A 93 -30.75 18.25 33.35
CA ASP A 93 -31.84 18.68 34.22
C ASP A 93 -32.91 19.57 33.54
N ASP A 94 -32.83 19.78 32.22
CA ASP A 94 -33.91 20.44 31.47
C ASP A 94 -35.17 19.57 31.44
N VAL A 95 -36.33 20.21 31.63
CA VAL A 95 -37.63 19.53 31.59
C VAL A 95 -38.05 19.31 30.14
N LEU A 96 -37.91 18.06 29.66
CA LEU A 96 -38.24 17.68 28.30
C LEU A 96 -39.74 17.45 28.10
N ALA A 97 -40.38 16.82 29.07
CA ALA A 97 -41.82 16.53 29.06
C ALA A 97 -42.38 16.52 30.48
N THR A 98 -43.65 16.88 30.60
CA THR A 98 -44.40 16.81 31.86
C THR A 98 -45.38 15.64 31.77
N LEU A 99 -45.37 14.78 32.78
CA LEU A 99 -46.27 13.63 32.87
C LEU A 99 -47.43 13.98 33.81
N ASP A 100 -48.64 13.60 33.44
CA ASP A 100 -49.79 13.66 34.35
C ASP A 100 -49.90 12.33 35.11
N ILE A 101 -49.67 12.37 36.42
CA ILE A 101 -49.61 11.18 37.27
C ILE A 101 -50.61 11.34 38.43
N PRO A 102 -51.90 10.99 38.20
CA PRO A 102 -52.94 11.22 39.19
C PRO A 102 -52.71 10.40 40.47
N GLU A 103 -52.18 9.19 40.36
CA GLU A 103 -51.94 8.32 41.51
C GLU A 103 -50.93 8.92 42.50
N MET A 104 -49.82 9.47 42.00
CA MET A 104 -48.81 10.14 42.83
C MET A 104 -49.39 11.38 43.54
N SER A 105 -50.27 12.13 42.85
CA SER A 105 -50.94 13.29 43.43
C SER A 105 -51.87 12.88 44.58
N LYS A 106 -52.62 11.79 44.40
CA LYS A 106 -53.53 11.23 45.41
C LYS A 106 -52.77 10.65 46.59
N GLN A 107 -51.67 9.94 46.35
CA GLN A 107 -50.82 9.41 47.41
C GLN A 107 -50.20 10.53 48.25
N ALA A 108 -49.73 11.60 47.62
CA ALA A 108 -49.22 12.77 48.32
C ALA A 108 -50.31 13.43 49.19
N GLU A 109 -51.54 13.55 48.68
CA GLU A 109 -52.68 14.09 49.42
C GLU A 109 -53.00 13.27 50.68
N ILE A 110 -53.02 11.93 50.55
CA ILE A 110 -53.24 11.00 51.67
C ILE A 110 -52.15 11.15 52.74
N ILE A 111 -50.88 11.18 52.32
CA ILE A 111 -49.73 11.33 53.24
C ILE A 111 -49.80 12.67 53.96
N GLN A 112 -50.13 13.75 53.25
CA GLN A 112 -50.28 15.08 53.82
C GLN A 112 -51.44 15.14 54.83
N ALA A 113 -52.59 14.51 54.53
CA ALA A 113 -53.70 14.40 55.47
C ALA A 113 -53.31 13.64 56.74
N ARG A 114 -52.54 12.56 56.59
CA ARG A 114 -52.00 11.80 57.73
C ARG A 114 -51.05 12.63 58.59
N ILE A 115 -50.13 13.39 57.97
CA ILE A 115 -49.22 14.28 58.68
C ILE A 115 -50.01 15.36 59.46
N ARG A 116 -51.02 15.96 58.84
CA ARG A 116 -51.87 16.97 59.50
C ARG A 116 -52.60 16.40 60.72
N ARG A 117 -53.12 15.18 60.62
CA ARG A 117 -53.78 14.50 61.73
C ARG A 117 -52.82 14.28 62.90
N LEU A 118 -51.63 13.74 62.64
CA LEU A 118 -50.63 13.48 63.68
C LEU A 118 -50.18 14.77 64.38
N ARG A 119 -49.93 15.84 63.61
CA ARG A 119 -49.58 17.16 64.17
C ARG A 119 -50.68 17.81 65.00
N ALA A 120 -51.92 17.37 64.88
CA ALA A 120 -53.03 17.85 65.70
C ALA A 120 -53.28 16.97 66.94
N GLU A 121 -52.72 15.76 66.96
CA GLU A 121 -52.75 14.83 68.10
C GLU A 121 -51.56 15.04 69.05
N GLU A 122 -50.50 15.72 68.61
CA GLU A 122 -49.39 16.27 69.44
C GLU A 122 -49.81 17.55 70.17
#